data_AF-A0A1J5WJ23-F1
#
_entry.id   AF-A0A1J5WJ23-F1
#
_cell.length_a   1.000
_cell.length_b   1.000
_cell.length_c   1.000
_cell.angle_alpha   90.00
_cell.angle_beta   90.00
_cell.angle_gamma   90.00
#
_symmetry.space_group_name_H-M   'P 1'
#
loop_
_entity.id
_entity.type
_entity.pdbx_description
1 polymer ?
#
loop_
_entity_poly.entity_id
_entity_poly.type
_entity_poly.pdbx_seq_one_letter_code
_entity_poly.pdbx_strand_id
1 'polypeptide(L)'
;MDNLQTETFPRHEGSCFLELRGGVLVTPITNPAIEFIRKIKRLFSLCEQEAPLRETRRQALRERKEAKLEAMKQALYERKKEKLEAMKKSLPNSKNEGGESCTSCGDGNTDSLLLPLCKAAHLSSVCLECLDRGTEEEKEKMQCRYCGKEDTFAIDTYRKITEEIAREDAASPKKEARLTEEEVLGILKPYIPDCFELAETLPSEETLLTEKTTVTLENIEISSQLFFILLRKTKIRVGRNFSIFVNNTDGDCIIKNSMPRDSPLNIDIPCFLRNLFNHEPGLEVHGENETNTGLALENIKGIPQNSIGCDFKEIVLTDTVLTNILPKLKFHENHTVEYLVGTATKNEHVAGILAQDQRIRVGRIKKIELSEYAAAVLLRLVVQECDLLTLTAEKREHVAPILAQEKRIRVRRIQKIKLSGYAVAVLLKLEIQEGSLLSLFASEKENVTEILAQEQMIRVRRIQKIKLSGYAVAVLLKLEIQKGSLLSLFASEKEHVTEILAQEQKIRVRRIQKIKLSGYAVAVLLKLRIQKGSGLKELVLGTWEDGREDQLTEILSVEDGSIDVAG
;
A
#
# COMPACT_ATOMS: atom_id res chain seq x y z
N MET A 1 24.61 -18.51 -9.55
CA MET A 1 24.97 -17.68 -10.71
C MET A 1 23.87 -17.93 -11.72
N ASP A 2 22.94 -17.05 -12.07
CA ASP A 2 22.80 -15.59 -11.89
C ASP A 2 21.30 -15.27 -11.81
N ASN A 3 20.93 -14.00 -11.60
CA ASN A 3 19.57 -13.41 -11.51
C ASN A 3 18.95 -13.18 -10.12
N LEU A 4 19.67 -12.48 -9.24
CA LEU A 4 19.03 -11.70 -8.15
C LEU A 4 19.70 -10.32 -8.05
N GLN A 5 19.58 -9.52 -9.11
CA GLN A 5 19.68 -8.07 -9.04
C GLN A 5 18.30 -7.53 -8.66
N THR A 6 18.17 -6.83 -7.53
CA THR A 6 17.20 -5.73 -7.30
C THR A 6 17.25 -5.28 -5.83
N GLU A 7 18.30 -4.51 -5.50
CA GLU A 7 18.17 -3.36 -4.60
C GLU A 7 19.31 -2.42 -5.00
N THR A 8 18.98 -1.53 -5.92
CA THR A 8 19.93 -0.64 -6.58
C THR A 8 19.89 0.70 -5.86
N PHE A 9 20.93 0.98 -5.07
CA PHE A 9 21.20 2.32 -4.57
C PHE A 9 21.28 3.31 -5.74
N PRO A 10 20.87 4.57 -5.56
CA PRO A 10 21.20 5.62 -6.53
C PRO A 10 22.73 5.69 -6.73
N ARG A 11 23.18 5.70 -7.98
CA ARG A 11 24.60 5.73 -8.37
C ARG A 11 24.89 6.90 -9.29
N HIS A 12 26.08 7.46 -9.23
CA HIS A 12 26.53 8.48 -10.17
C HIS A 12 28.05 8.47 -10.29
N GLU A 13 28.59 8.40 -11.51
CA GLU A 13 30.03 8.55 -11.82
C GLU A 13 30.98 7.81 -10.86
N GLY A 14 30.66 6.55 -10.54
CA GLY A 14 31.50 5.74 -9.66
C GLY A 14 31.28 5.99 -8.17
N SER A 15 30.27 6.76 -7.77
CA SER A 15 29.79 6.94 -6.39
C SER A 15 28.38 6.37 -6.18
N CYS A 16 28.01 6.10 -4.93
CA CYS A 16 26.66 5.68 -4.57
C CYS A 16 26.13 6.39 -3.33
N PHE A 17 24.80 6.51 -3.27
CA PHE A 17 24.07 7.08 -2.15
C PHE A 17 23.46 5.96 -1.30
N LEU A 18 23.98 5.77 -0.09
CA LEU A 18 23.52 4.76 0.84
C LEU A 18 22.62 5.41 1.90
N GLU A 19 21.34 5.03 1.90
CA GLU A 19 20.42 5.42 2.97
C GLU A 19 20.77 4.68 4.27
N LEU A 20 21.13 5.42 5.31
CA LEU A 20 21.42 4.93 6.67
C LEU A 20 20.33 5.43 7.64
N ARG A 21 20.29 4.90 8.87
CA ARG A 21 19.36 5.42 9.89
C ARG A 21 19.58 6.91 10.14
N GLY A 22 20.84 7.31 10.33
CA GLY A 22 21.23 8.68 10.67
C GLY A 22 21.44 9.65 9.49
N GLY A 23 21.26 9.24 8.24
CA GLY A 23 21.55 10.10 7.10
C GLY A 23 21.69 9.38 5.76
N VAL A 24 22.32 10.06 4.79
CA VAL A 24 22.67 9.53 3.46
C VAL A 24 24.19 9.59 3.32
N LEU A 25 24.82 8.44 3.16
CA LEU A 25 26.26 8.36 2.93
C LEU A 25 26.54 8.39 1.42
N VAL A 26 27.32 9.37 0.99
CA VAL A 26 27.90 9.48 -0.34
C VAL A 26 29.29 8.87 -0.28
N THR A 27 29.55 7.84 -1.08
CA THR A 27 30.82 7.12 -1.06
C THR A 27 31.19 6.58 -2.45
N PRO A 28 32.49 6.53 -2.80
CA PRO A 28 32.96 5.89 -4.03
C PRO A 28 32.62 4.39 -4.04
N ILE A 29 32.08 3.87 -5.14
CA ILE A 29 31.68 2.46 -5.36
C ILE A 29 32.84 1.48 -5.16
N THR A 30 34.07 1.93 -5.37
CA THR A 30 35.30 1.13 -5.18
C THR A 30 35.62 0.85 -3.72
N ASN A 31 34.90 1.45 -2.76
CA ASN A 31 35.14 1.19 -1.35
C ASN A 31 34.66 -0.23 -0.95
N PRO A 32 35.54 -1.13 -0.47
CA PRO A 32 35.20 -2.52 -0.14
C PRO A 32 34.15 -2.65 0.97
N ALA A 33 33.95 -1.63 1.81
CA ALA A 33 32.88 -1.60 2.80
C ALA A 33 31.48 -1.63 2.15
N ILE A 34 31.33 -1.16 0.90
CA ILE A 34 30.04 -1.11 0.20
C ILE A 34 29.56 -2.51 -0.19
N GLU A 35 30.45 -3.42 -0.58
CA GLU A 35 30.08 -4.80 -0.89
C GLU A 35 29.55 -5.53 0.35
N PHE A 36 30.08 -5.17 1.52
CA PHE A 36 29.61 -5.66 2.80
C PHE A 36 28.24 -5.07 3.19
N ILE A 37 28.04 -3.75 3.05
CA ILE A 37 26.74 -3.10 3.29
C ILE A 37 25.66 -3.65 2.34
N ARG A 38 26.00 -3.89 1.06
CA ARG A 38 25.14 -4.58 0.08
C ARG A 38 24.73 -5.95 0.59
N LYS A 39 25.66 -6.72 1.16
CA LYS A 39 25.41 -8.06 1.70
C LYS A 39 24.53 -8.03 2.94
N ILE A 40 24.72 -7.05 3.83
CA ILE A 40 23.87 -6.83 5.02
C ILE A 40 22.44 -6.45 4.60
N LYS A 41 22.26 -5.45 3.73
CA LYS A 41 20.93 -5.03 3.29
C LYS A 41 20.18 -6.14 2.56
N ARG A 42 20.86 -6.96 1.74
CA ARG A 42 20.26 -8.18 1.15
C ARG A 42 19.73 -9.16 2.19
N LEU A 43 20.44 -9.35 3.31
CA LEU A 43 19.99 -10.22 4.40
C LEU A 43 18.79 -9.66 5.17
N PHE A 44 18.65 -8.34 5.24
CA PHE A 44 17.49 -7.66 5.85
C PHE A 44 16.29 -7.55 4.90
N SER A 45 16.51 -7.25 3.61
CA SER A 45 15.49 -7.17 2.55
C SER A 45 14.79 -8.51 2.30
N LEU A 46 15.51 -9.63 2.41
CA LEU A 46 14.93 -10.99 2.41
C LEU A 46 13.89 -11.23 3.53
N CYS A 47 13.79 -10.34 4.53
CA CYS A 47 12.75 -10.40 5.56
C CYS A 47 11.55 -9.48 5.29
N GLU A 48 11.60 -8.52 4.37
CA GLU A 48 10.64 -7.40 4.37
C GLU A 48 9.82 -7.13 3.09
N GLN A 49 10.07 -7.75 1.92
CA GLN A 49 9.19 -7.59 0.74
C GLN A 49 8.96 -8.95 0.03
N GLU A 50 7.74 -9.42 -0.28
CA GLU A 50 6.88 -8.99 -1.40
C GLU A 50 5.41 -9.51 -1.28
N ALA A 51 4.48 -8.86 -2.00
CA ALA A 51 3.03 -8.95 -1.85
C ALA A 51 2.31 -9.11 -3.20
N PRO A 52 2.02 -10.34 -3.67
CA PRO A 52 0.61 -10.71 -3.90
C PRO A 52 0.34 -12.25 -3.84
N LEU A 53 0.99 -12.98 -2.93
CA LEU A 53 0.75 -14.41 -2.64
C LEU A 53 0.51 -14.64 -1.13
N ARG A 54 -0.11 -13.65 -0.47
CA ARG A 54 -0.01 -13.41 0.97
C ARG A 54 -0.67 -14.48 1.86
N GLU A 55 -1.72 -15.18 1.45
CA GLU A 55 -2.38 -16.17 2.33
C GLU A 55 -1.62 -17.52 2.35
N THR A 56 -1.35 -18.08 1.16
CA THR A 56 -0.76 -19.42 1.00
C THR A 56 0.68 -19.48 1.51
N ARG A 57 1.46 -18.40 1.34
CA ARG A 57 2.83 -18.33 1.84
C ARG A 57 2.91 -17.99 3.33
N ARG A 58 1.92 -17.30 3.92
CA ARG A 58 1.84 -17.12 5.38
C ARG A 58 1.66 -18.47 6.08
N GLN A 59 0.85 -19.35 5.50
CA GLN A 59 0.66 -20.71 6.00
C GLN A 59 1.96 -21.53 5.91
N ALA A 60 2.60 -21.55 4.73
CA ALA A 60 3.88 -22.25 4.55
C ALA A 60 5.02 -21.69 5.43
N LEU A 61 5.00 -20.39 5.74
CA LEU A 61 5.99 -19.76 6.63
C LEU A 61 5.72 -20.09 8.11
N ARG A 62 4.45 -20.18 8.55
CA ARG A 62 4.12 -20.68 9.89
C ARG A 62 4.59 -22.12 10.05
N GLU A 63 4.28 -22.97 9.07
CA GLU A 63 4.72 -24.37 9.04
C GLU A 63 6.25 -24.49 9.04
N ARG A 64 6.96 -23.66 8.27
CA ARG A 64 8.44 -23.67 8.25
C ARG A 64 9.06 -23.13 9.55
N LYS A 65 8.43 -22.13 10.17
CA LYS A 65 8.87 -21.59 11.48
C LYS A 65 8.62 -22.61 12.59
N GLU A 66 7.47 -23.27 12.57
CA GLU A 66 7.13 -24.36 13.49
C GLU A 66 8.08 -25.55 13.29
N ALA A 67 8.33 -26.00 12.06
CA ALA A 67 9.28 -27.07 11.78
C ALA A 67 10.71 -26.74 12.22
N LYS A 68 11.15 -25.48 12.05
CA LYS A 68 12.47 -25.03 12.49
C LYS A 68 12.56 -24.92 14.01
N LEU A 69 11.50 -24.45 14.66
CA LEU A 69 11.40 -24.40 16.11
C LEU A 69 11.40 -25.82 16.69
N GLU A 70 10.69 -26.75 16.06
CA GLU A 70 10.61 -28.15 16.50
C GLU A 70 11.94 -28.88 16.27
N ALA A 71 12.61 -28.66 15.13
CA ALA A 71 13.96 -29.17 14.90
C ALA A 71 14.98 -28.63 15.92
N MET A 72 14.84 -27.36 16.32
CA MET A 72 15.70 -26.75 17.34
C MET A 72 15.43 -27.30 18.75
N LYS A 73 14.15 -27.53 19.10
CA LYS A 73 13.78 -28.22 20.35
C LYS A 73 14.32 -29.65 20.37
N GLN A 74 14.18 -30.40 19.26
CA GLN A 74 14.69 -31.76 19.16
C GLN A 74 16.21 -31.82 19.29
N ALA A 75 16.94 -30.93 18.61
CA ALA A 75 18.41 -30.88 18.71
C ALA A 75 18.88 -30.54 20.14
N LEU A 76 18.15 -29.67 20.83
CA LEU A 76 18.44 -29.32 22.23
C LEU A 76 18.11 -30.48 23.18
N TYR A 77 17.03 -31.22 22.92
CA TYR A 77 16.67 -32.44 23.65
C TYR A 77 17.73 -33.54 23.50
N GLU A 78 18.20 -33.82 22.29
CA GLU A 78 19.26 -34.82 22.06
C GLU A 78 20.59 -34.43 22.73
N ARG A 79 20.98 -33.15 22.68
CA ARG A 79 22.18 -32.68 23.39
C ARG A 79 22.08 -32.85 24.91
N LYS A 80 20.91 -32.57 25.49
CA LYS A 80 20.65 -32.84 26.92
C LYS A 80 20.74 -34.33 27.22
N LYS A 81 20.18 -35.17 26.35
CA LYS A 81 20.22 -36.63 26.44
C LYS A 81 21.67 -37.16 26.46
N GLU A 82 22.49 -36.75 25.51
CA GLU A 82 23.91 -37.14 25.40
C GLU A 82 24.72 -36.77 26.65
N LYS A 83 24.56 -35.53 27.14
CA LYS A 83 25.25 -35.07 28.36
C LYS A 83 24.81 -35.83 29.60
N LEU A 84 23.52 -36.15 29.69
CA LEU A 84 22.98 -36.93 30.79
C LEU A 84 23.53 -38.36 30.79
N GLU A 85 23.64 -38.99 29.61
CA GLU A 85 24.26 -40.32 29.46
C GLU A 85 25.74 -40.33 29.80
N ALA A 86 26.48 -39.32 29.34
CA ALA A 86 27.90 -39.17 29.66
C ALA A 86 28.11 -39.04 31.18
N MET A 87 27.23 -38.28 31.86
CA MET A 87 27.29 -38.11 33.31
C MET A 87 26.89 -39.38 34.06
N LYS A 88 25.86 -40.12 33.62
CA LYS A 88 25.50 -41.43 34.22
C LYS A 88 26.65 -42.43 34.20
N LYS A 89 27.42 -42.48 33.11
CA LYS A 89 28.61 -43.36 33.00
C LYS A 89 29.68 -43.08 34.06
N SER A 90 29.65 -41.90 34.69
CA SER A 90 30.58 -41.49 35.76
C SER A 90 30.07 -41.73 37.18
N LEU A 91 28.82 -42.18 37.36
CA LEU A 91 28.23 -42.44 38.69
C LEU A 91 28.53 -43.88 39.17
N PRO A 92 28.95 -44.09 40.43
CA PRO A 92 29.12 -45.43 40.97
C PRO A 92 27.74 -46.09 41.19
N ASN A 93 27.54 -47.32 40.70
CA ASN A 93 26.32 -48.14 40.82
C ASN A 93 25.07 -47.72 40.01
N SER A 94 25.19 -47.45 38.70
CA SER A 94 24.02 -47.40 37.80
C SER A 94 23.96 -48.60 36.85
N LYS A 95 23.68 -49.80 37.36
CA LYS A 95 23.10 -50.86 36.53
C LYS A 95 21.59 -50.78 36.76
N ASN A 96 20.84 -50.39 35.73
CA ASN A 96 19.38 -50.45 35.76
C ASN A 96 18.99 -51.93 35.87
N GLU A 97 18.67 -52.41 37.07
CA GLU A 97 17.98 -53.69 37.21
C GLU A 97 16.53 -53.47 36.75
N GLY A 98 16.07 -54.32 35.83
CA GLY A 98 14.86 -54.08 35.03
C GLY A 98 13.61 -53.78 35.86
N GLY A 99 12.92 -52.69 35.54
CA GLY A 99 11.61 -52.34 36.10
C GLY A 99 11.43 -50.89 36.54
N GLU A 100 12.45 -50.02 36.43
CA GLU A 100 12.31 -48.61 36.80
C GLU A 100 11.38 -47.86 35.85
N SER A 101 10.37 -47.19 36.41
CA SER A 101 9.44 -46.31 35.68
C SER A 101 9.56 -44.88 36.19
N CYS A 102 9.26 -43.91 35.33
CA CYS A 102 9.26 -42.51 35.74
C CYS A 102 8.21 -42.28 36.83
N THR A 103 8.65 -41.77 37.98
CA THR A 103 7.79 -41.49 39.14
C THR A 103 6.74 -40.42 38.84
N SER A 104 7.00 -39.56 37.83
CA SER A 104 6.10 -38.47 37.44
C SER A 104 5.06 -38.86 36.40
N CYS A 105 5.37 -39.70 35.42
CA CYS A 105 4.44 -40.09 34.35
C CYS A 105 4.08 -41.57 34.31
N GLY A 106 4.71 -42.41 35.14
CA GLY A 106 4.51 -43.86 35.18
C GLY A 106 5.09 -44.61 33.99
N ASP A 107 5.76 -43.94 33.05
CA ASP A 107 6.29 -44.57 31.85
C ASP A 107 7.50 -45.46 32.18
N GLY A 108 7.39 -46.74 31.80
CA GLY A 108 8.42 -47.77 31.95
C GLY A 108 9.16 -48.07 30.65
N ASN A 109 8.98 -47.25 29.62
CA ASN A 109 9.62 -47.45 28.32
C ASN A 109 11.14 -47.28 28.43
N THR A 110 11.89 -48.22 27.86
CA THR A 110 13.35 -48.38 28.04
C THR A 110 14.18 -47.29 27.37
N ASP A 111 13.59 -46.51 26.47
CA ASP A 111 14.30 -45.49 25.69
C ASP A 111 14.39 -44.12 26.41
N SER A 112 13.60 -43.94 27.47
CA SER A 112 13.52 -42.72 28.26
C SER A 112 14.60 -42.72 29.35
N LEU A 113 15.60 -41.82 29.25
CA LEU A 113 16.63 -41.72 30.30
C LEU A 113 16.02 -41.28 31.64
N LEU A 114 16.05 -42.18 32.62
CA LEU A 114 15.58 -41.91 33.99
C LEU A 114 16.69 -41.34 34.87
N LEU A 115 16.45 -40.19 35.51
CA LEU A 115 17.37 -39.56 36.44
C LEU A 115 16.91 -39.82 37.88
N PRO A 116 17.77 -40.33 38.78
CA PRO A 116 17.38 -40.52 40.18
C PRO A 116 17.09 -39.17 40.83
N LEU A 117 16.01 -39.07 41.60
CA LEU A 117 15.60 -37.82 42.25
C LEU A 117 16.56 -37.38 43.36
N CYS A 118 17.35 -38.30 43.91
CA CYS A 118 18.26 -38.06 45.04
C CYS A 118 19.63 -38.70 44.81
N LYS A 119 20.68 -38.19 45.48
CA LYS A 119 22.05 -38.72 45.39
C LYS A 119 22.18 -40.16 45.89
N ALA A 120 21.34 -40.55 46.85
CA ALA A 120 21.30 -41.90 47.39
C ALA A 120 20.67 -42.93 46.43
N ALA A 121 20.19 -42.49 45.26
CA ALA A 121 19.62 -43.32 44.20
C ALA A 121 18.51 -44.27 44.71
N HIS A 122 17.64 -43.80 45.60
CA HIS A 122 16.39 -44.49 45.90
C HIS A 122 15.58 -44.71 44.61
N LEU A 123 14.71 -45.74 44.59
CA LEU A 123 13.91 -46.21 43.45
C LEU A 123 12.93 -45.17 42.84
N SER A 124 13.06 -43.89 43.17
CA SER A 124 12.32 -42.77 42.59
C SER A 124 13.18 -42.04 41.56
N SER A 125 12.89 -42.28 40.29
CA SER A 125 13.54 -41.62 39.16
C SER A 125 12.53 -40.86 38.29
N VAL A 126 13.00 -39.87 37.54
CA VAL A 126 12.19 -39.02 36.65
C VAL A 126 12.78 -39.01 35.25
N CYS A 127 11.96 -39.09 34.21
CA CYS A 127 12.45 -39.04 32.84
C CYS A 127 12.79 -37.61 32.39
N LEU A 128 13.73 -37.51 31.45
CA LEU A 128 14.14 -36.23 30.86
C LEU A 128 12.96 -35.45 30.27
N GLU A 129 11.96 -36.13 29.69
CA GLU A 129 10.76 -35.46 29.15
C GLU A 129 9.92 -34.76 30.23
N CYS A 130 9.76 -35.37 31.42
CA CYS A 130 9.03 -34.74 32.51
C CYS A 130 9.80 -33.52 33.05
N LEU A 131 11.14 -33.58 33.06
CA LEU A 131 11.99 -32.45 33.41
C LEU A 131 11.99 -31.34 32.36
N ASP A 132 11.88 -31.66 31.06
CA ASP A 132 11.82 -30.68 29.96
C ASP A 132 10.45 -30.01 29.86
N ARG A 133 9.36 -30.73 30.10
CA ARG A 133 7.98 -30.20 29.98
C ARG A 133 7.47 -29.50 31.23
N GLY A 134 7.95 -29.88 32.42
CA GLY A 134 7.44 -29.34 33.68
C GLY A 134 7.72 -27.85 33.83
N THR A 135 6.78 -27.13 34.44
CA THR A 135 7.03 -25.78 34.99
C THR A 135 7.98 -25.85 36.18
N GLU A 136 8.62 -24.75 36.56
CA GLU A 136 9.54 -24.75 37.72
C GLU A 136 8.83 -25.17 39.01
N GLU A 137 7.56 -24.78 39.20
CA GLU A 137 6.74 -25.23 40.33
C GLU A 137 6.44 -26.72 40.31
N GLU A 138 6.30 -27.34 39.14
CA GLU A 138 6.11 -28.78 39.01
C GLU A 138 7.41 -29.54 39.26
N LYS A 139 8.54 -29.01 38.77
CA LYS A 139 9.87 -29.58 39.04
C LYS A 139 10.21 -29.53 40.52
N GLU A 140 9.93 -28.43 41.21
CA GLU A 140 10.16 -28.30 42.66
C GLU A 140 9.34 -29.30 43.51
N LYS A 141 8.23 -29.82 42.96
CA LYS A 141 7.42 -30.89 43.57
C LYS A 141 7.96 -32.29 43.27
N MET A 142 8.89 -32.45 42.32
CA MET A 142 9.55 -33.73 42.00
C MET A 142 10.60 -34.07 43.07
N GLN A 143 10.14 -34.63 44.18
CA GLN A 143 10.96 -34.92 45.34
C GLN A 143 11.08 -36.43 45.58
N CYS A 144 12.22 -36.86 46.09
CA CYS A 144 12.38 -38.23 46.55
C CYS A 144 11.50 -38.48 47.79
N ARG A 145 10.64 -39.50 47.73
CA ARG A 145 9.75 -39.87 48.86
C ARG A 145 10.50 -40.29 50.13
N TYR A 146 11.78 -40.64 50.02
CA TYR A 146 12.58 -41.19 51.11
C TYR A 146 13.55 -40.17 51.74
N CYS A 147 14.03 -39.17 50.99
CA CYS A 147 15.00 -38.18 51.50
C CYS A 147 14.35 -36.91 52.08
N GLY A 148 13.04 -36.72 51.92
CA GLY A 148 12.40 -35.45 52.26
C GLY A 148 12.84 -34.28 51.36
N LYS A 149 12.40 -33.07 51.68
CA LYS A 149 12.48 -31.85 50.83
C LYS A 149 13.91 -31.35 50.51
N GLU A 150 14.95 -31.97 51.04
CA GLU A 150 16.31 -31.39 51.01
C GLU A 150 17.20 -31.87 49.85
N ASP A 151 16.85 -32.97 49.16
CA ASP A 151 17.68 -33.49 48.07
C ASP A 151 17.07 -33.14 46.69
N THR A 152 17.61 -32.10 46.07
CA THR A 152 17.25 -31.56 44.75
C THR A 152 18.11 -32.11 43.61
N PHE A 153 18.78 -33.25 43.82
CA PHE A 153 19.81 -33.78 42.92
C PHE A 153 19.40 -33.83 41.43
N ALA A 154 18.21 -34.36 41.11
CA ALA A 154 17.78 -34.43 39.71
C ALA A 154 17.58 -33.04 39.08
N ILE A 155 16.97 -32.12 39.82
CA ILE A 155 16.66 -30.75 39.37
C ILE A 155 17.97 -29.97 39.21
N ASP A 156 18.89 -30.07 40.17
CA ASP A 156 20.19 -29.39 40.12
C ASP A 156 21.07 -29.93 39.01
N THR A 157 21.03 -31.23 38.77
CA THR A 157 21.78 -31.88 37.68
C THR A 157 21.24 -31.44 36.32
N TYR A 158 19.92 -31.45 36.16
CA TYR A 158 19.26 -30.96 34.96
C TYR A 158 19.54 -29.47 34.71
N ARG A 159 19.50 -28.65 35.77
CA ARG A 159 19.83 -27.22 35.71
C ARG A 159 21.28 -27.00 35.26
N LYS A 160 22.24 -27.74 35.84
CA LYS A 160 23.66 -27.67 35.45
C LYS A 160 23.91 -28.01 33.98
N ILE A 161 23.27 -29.08 33.48
CA ILE A 161 23.37 -29.46 32.05
C ILE A 161 22.79 -28.35 31.17
N THR A 162 21.64 -27.79 31.55
CA THR A 162 20.99 -26.71 30.80
C THR A 162 21.86 -25.44 30.78
N GLU A 163 22.43 -25.05 31.92
CA GLU A 163 23.36 -23.92 32.01
C GLU A 163 24.64 -24.13 31.20
N GLU A 164 25.16 -25.36 31.17
CA GLU A 164 26.36 -25.69 30.40
C GLU A 164 26.10 -25.64 28.89
N ILE A 165 24.96 -26.18 28.43
CA ILE A 165 24.54 -26.04 27.02
C ILE A 165 24.32 -24.56 26.67
N ALA A 166 23.72 -23.77 27.57
CA ALA A 166 23.55 -22.34 27.35
C ALA A 166 24.89 -21.58 27.27
N ARG A 167 25.88 -21.95 28.10
CA ARG A 167 27.25 -21.41 28.03
C ARG A 167 27.97 -21.81 26.74
N GLU A 168 27.80 -23.06 26.29
CA GLU A 168 28.38 -23.55 25.03
C GLU A 168 27.74 -22.89 23.80
N ASP A 169 26.43 -22.66 23.82
CA ASP A 169 25.72 -21.95 22.76
C ASP A 169 26.04 -20.45 22.75
N ALA A 170 26.32 -19.85 23.92
CA ALA A 170 26.84 -18.48 24.04
C ALA A 170 28.33 -18.36 23.63
N ALA A 171 29.12 -19.42 23.82
CA ALA A 171 30.54 -19.49 23.47
C ALA A 171 30.78 -19.96 22.03
N SER A 172 29.78 -20.52 21.36
CA SER A 172 29.85 -20.87 19.94
C SER A 172 29.89 -19.60 19.10
N PRO A 173 30.97 -19.34 18.35
CA PRO A 173 31.00 -18.18 17.47
C PRO A 173 30.06 -18.44 16.30
N LYS A 174 28.82 -17.96 16.40
CA LYS A 174 28.06 -17.57 15.20
C LYS A 174 28.79 -16.38 14.56
N LYS A 175 29.93 -16.65 13.92
CA LYS A 175 30.65 -15.70 13.08
C LYS A 175 29.90 -15.57 11.74
N GLU A 176 28.75 -14.92 11.79
CA GLU A 176 28.51 -13.85 10.85
C GLU A 176 28.83 -12.57 11.63
N ALA A 177 30.05 -12.07 11.49
CA ALA A 177 30.37 -10.73 11.97
C ALA A 177 29.47 -9.75 11.19
N ARG A 178 28.36 -9.34 11.81
CA ARG A 178 27.53 -8.24 11.34
C ARG A 178 28.09 -6.99 11.99
N LEU A 179 28.83 -6.19 11.24
CA LEU A 179 29.14 -4.84 11.69
C LEU A 179 27.83 -4.04 11.64
N THR A 180 27.52 -3.37 12.74
CA THR A 180 26.42 -2.40 12.89
C THR A 180 26.69 -1.14 12.05
N GLU A 181 25.66 -0.34 11.73
CA GLU A 181 25.84 0.94 11.02
C GLU A 181 26.85 1.85 11.75
N GLU A 182 26.86 1.79 13.08
CA GLU A 182 27.77 2.53 13.96
C GLU A 182 29.23 2.09 13.80
N GLU A 183 29.49 0.78 13.64
CA GLU A 183 30.83 0.25 13.37
C GLU A 183 31.31 0.61 11.95
N VAL A 184 30.42 0.62 10.95
CA VAL A 184 30.74 1.06 9.58
C VAL A 184 31.09 2.55 9.56
N LEU A 185 30.31 3.39 10.24
CA LEU A 185 30.60 4.82 10.38
C LEU A 185 31.90 5.07 11.17
N GLY A 186 32.19 4.25 12.19
CA GLY A 186 33.43 4.31 12.95
C GLY A 186 34.69 3.95 12.14
N ILE A 187 34.55 3.07 11.14
CA ILE A 187 35.61 2.71 10.20
C ILE A 187 35.80 3.80 9.15
N LEU A 188 34.71 4.25 8.51
CA LEU A 188 34.77 5.21 7.40
C LEU A 188 35.08 6.64 7.85
N LYS A 189 34.69 7.02 9.07
CA LYS A 189 34.80 8.38 9.63
C LYS A 189 34.43 9.47 8.60
N PRO A 190 33.22 9.40 8.02
CA PRO A 190 32.84 10.29 6.93
C PRO A 190 32.79 11.74 7.38
N TYR A 191 33.10 12.65 6.46
CA TYR A 191 32.94 14.09 6.66
C TYR A 191 31.45 14.45 6.73
N ILE A 192 31.06 15.29 7.69
CA ILE A 192 29.67 15.74 7.89
C ILE A 192 29.61 17.25 7.58
N PRO A 193 29.18 17.64 6.37
CA PRO A 193 29.05 19.04 6.01
C PRO A 193 27.80 19.68 6.61
N ASP A 194 27.88 20.97 6.94
CA ASP A 194 26.71 21.81 7.27
C ASP A 194 25.89 22.15 6.01
N CYS A 195 26.57 22.40 4.89
CA CYS A 195 25.97 22.70 3.59
C CYS A 195 26.59 21.81 2.50
N PHE A 196 25.76 21.25 1.64
CA PHE A 196 26.18 20.37 0.55
C PHE A 196 25.49 20.77 -0.75
N GLU A 197 26.26 21.16 -1.76
CA GLU A 197 25.72 21.43 -3.10
C GLU A 197 25.76 20.13 -3.90
N LEU A 198 24.59 19.60 -4.27
CA LEU A 198 24.54 18.41 -5.10
C LEU A 198 24.85 18.82 -6.54
N ALA A 199 25.98 18.33 -7.04
CA ALA A 199 26.46 18.57 -8.40
C ALA A 199 26.74 17.23 -9.11
N GLU A 200 27.04 17.31 -10.41
CA GLU A 200 27.53 16.18 -11.22
C GLU A 200 28.82 15.60 -10.62
N THR A 201 29.80 16.45 -10.34
CA THR A 201 31.02 16.01 -9.65
C THR A 201 30.77 15.86 -8.16
N LEU A 202 30.74 14.62 -7.69
CA LEU A 202 30.62 14.29 -6.27
C LEU A 202 31.99 14.30 -5.58
N PRO A 203 32.05 14.56 -4.25
CA PRO A 203 33.31 14.51 -3.51
C PRO A 203 33.94 13.12 -3.56
N SER A 204 35.27 13.09 -3.64
CA SER A 204 36.05 11.84 -3.59
C SER A 204 36.09 11.22 -2.19
N GLU A 205 35.86 12.03 -1.15
CA GLU A 205 35.85 11.62 0.25
C GLU A 205 34.46 11.16 0.69
N GLU A 206 34.41 10.16 1.58
CA GLU A 206 33.15 9.69 2.15
C GLU A 206 32.44 10.81 2.92
N THR A 207 31.23 11.15 2.47
CA THR A 207 30.45 12.28 3.01
C THR A 207 29.13 11.79 3.56
N LEU A 208 28.85 12.04 4.84
CA LEU A 208 27.59 11.69 5.48
C LEU A 208 26.68 12.93 5.58
N LEU A 209 25.59 12.91 4.82
CA LEU A 209 24.55 13.95 4.85
C LEU A 209 23.54 13.59 5.93
N THR A 210 23.35 14.47 6.92
CA THR A 210 22.46 14.23 8.06
C THR A 210 21.27 15.18 8.04
N GLU A 211 20.36 15.07 9.01
CA GLU A 211 19.25 16.00 9.19
C GLU A 211 19.68 17.46 9.43
N LYS A 212 20.95 17.67 9.83
CA LYS A 212 21.52 19.01 10.02
C LYS A 212 22.11 19.57 8.73
N THR A 213 22.47 18.70 7.78
CA THR A 213 23.07 19.07 6.50
C THR A 213 22.01 19.67 5.59
N THR A 214 22.28 20.87 5.08
CA THR A 214 21.44 21.52 4.06
C THR A 214 21.95 21.17 2.67
N VAL A 215 21.17 20.36 1.94
CA VAL A 215 21.44 19.96 0.56
C VAL A 215 20.77 20.95 -0.40
N THR A 216 21.57 21.59 -1.23
CA THR A 216 21.09 22.52 -2.27
C THR A 216 20.94 21.77 -3.60
N LEU A 217 19.75 21.87 -4.19
CA LEU A 217 19.38 21.23 -5.46
C LEU A 217 19.11 22.33 -6.50
N GLU A 218 20.08 22.61 -7.36
CA GLU A 218 20.01 23.71 -8.34
C GLU A 218 20.74 23.33 -9.64
N ASN A 219 20.13 23.65 -10.79
CA ASN A 219 20.64 23.36 -12.14
C ASN A 219 20.99 21.88 -12.35
N ILE A 220 20.21 20.99 -11.75
CA ILE A 220 20.44 19.55 -11.77
C ILE A 220 19.13 18.79 -11.94
N GLU A 221 19.22 17.61 -12.50
CA GLU A 221 18.13 16.66 -12.61
C GLU A 221 18.52 15.39 -11.85
N ILE A 222 17.69 14.93 -10.91
CA ILE A 222 18.01 13.75 -10.09
C ILE A 222 16.90 12.71 -10.10
N SER A 223 17.24 11.45 -9.82
CA SER A 223 16.22 10.41 -9.76
C SER A 223 15.24 10.68 -8.62
N SER A 224 13.96 10.36 -8.84
CA SER A 224 12.91 10.49 -7.82
C SER A 224 13.27 9.74 -6.53
N GLN A 225 13.92 8.58 -6.66
CA GLN A 225 14.41 7.80 -5.51
C GLN A 225 15.43 8.59 -4.69
N LEU A 226 16.47 9.16 -5.34
CA LEU A 226 17.46 9.97 -4.64
C LEU A 226 16.82 11.19 -3.99
N PHE A 227 15.91 11.86 -4.70
CA PHE A 227 15.19 13.02 -4.18
C PHE A 227 14.43 12.69 -2.89
N PHE A 228 13.63 11.62 -2.84
CA PHE A 228 12.88 11.27 -1.63
C PHE A 228 13.77 10.78 -0.48
N ILE A 229 14.89 10.12 -0.77
CA ILE A 229 15.88 9.75 0.25
C ILE A 229 16.44 11.01 0.90
N LEU A 230 16.90 11.98 0.09
CA LEU A 230 17.41 13.26 0.59
C LEU A 230 16.32 14.04 1.34
N LEU A 231 15.11 14.09 0.80
CA LEU A 231 13.96 14.77 1.41
C LEU A 231 13.65 14.26 2.82
N ARG A 232 13.82 12.96 3.07
CA ARG A 232 13.57 12.33 4.38
C ARG A 232 14.71 12.47 5.37
N LYS A 233 15.95 12.62 4.88
CA LYS A 233 17.16 12.45 5.69
C LYS A 233 17.99 13.72 5.88
N THR A 234 17.71 14.77 5.11
CA THR A 234 18.50 16.01 5.08
C THR A 234 17.59 17.22 5.00
N LYS A 235 18.11 18.43 5.25
CA LYS A 235 17.38 19.67 4.93
C LYS A 235 17.54 19.98 3.44
N ILE A 236 16.45 20.31 2.75
CA ILE A 236 16.46 20.55 1.31
C ILE A 236 16.24 22.03 1.00
N ARG A 237 17.11 22.58 0.13
CA ARG A 237 16.92 23.87 -0.53
C ARG A 237 16.83 23.67 -2.04
N VAL A 238 15.63 23.87 -2.60
CA VAL A 238 15.43 23.83 -4.05
C VAL A 238 15.74 25.20 -4.66
N GLY A 239 16.74 25.25 -5.53
CA GLY A 239 17.12 26.41 -6.32
C GLY A 239 16.47 26.41 -7.71
N ARG A 240 17.09 27.10 -8.68
CA ARG A 240 16.55 27.22 -10.04
C ARG A 240 16.82 25.94 -10.84
N ASN A 241 16.01 25.69 -11.86
CA ASN A 241 16.21 24.61 -12.85
C ASN A 241 16.47 23.23 -12.22
N PHE A 242 15.74 22.91 -11.16
CA PHE A 242 15.75 21.58 -10.55
C PHE A 242 14.64 20.71 -11.15
N SER A 243 14.97 19.49 -11.54
CA SER A 243 13.99 18.51 -12.03
C SER A 243 14.23 17.13 -11.45
N ILE A 244 13.20 16.28 -11.51
CA ILE A 244 13.27 14.88 -11.13
C ILE A 244 12.81 13.97 -12.27
N PHE A 245 13.46 12.81 -12.37
CA PHE A 245 13.15 11.78 -13.36
C PHE A 245 12.99 10.40 -12.73
N VAL A 246 12.50 9.44 -13.52
CA VAL A 246 12.26 8.07 -13.04
C VAL A 246 13.57 7.38 -12.76
N ASN A 247 13.65 6.76 -11.59
CA ASN A 247 14.82 5.98 -11.24
C ASN A 247 14.98 4.78 -12.18
N ASN A 248 16.17 4.65 -12.77
CA ASN A 248 16.56 3.48 -13.54
C ASN A 248 17.49 2.63 -12.68
N THR A 249 17.22 1.33 -12.55
CA THR A 249 17.99 0.40 -11.68
C THR A 249 19.48 0.40 -12.00
N ASP A 250 19.84 0.65 -13.27
CA ASP A 250 21.23 0.66 -13.75
C ASP A 250 21.70 2.02 -14.26
N GLY A 251 20.91 3.09 -14.05
CA GLY A 251 21.22 4.43 -14.56
C GLY A 251 21.86 5.34 -13.51
N ASP A 252 22.60 6.34 -13.99
CA ASP A 252 23.01 7.46 -13.15
C ASP A 252 21.78 8.17 -12.57
N CYS A 253 21.86 8.51 -11.29
CA CYS A 253 20.81 9.18 -10.51
C CYS A 253 20.93 10.70 -10.53
N ILE A 254 21.93 11.25 -11.23
CA ILE A 254 22.20 12.68 -11.38
C ILE A 254 22.51 12.95 -12.85
N ILE A 255 21.90 13.99 -13.41
CA ILE A 255 22.11 14.48 -14.77
C ILE A 255 22.22 16.00 -14.71
N LYS A 256 23.14 16.59 -15.47
CA LYS A 256 23.27 18.04 -15.57
C LYS A 256 22.17 18.63 -16.46
N ASN A 257 21.43 19.59 -15.92
CA ASN A 257 20.45 20.36 -16.70
C ASN A 257 21.18 21.36 -17.62
N SER A 258 21.49 20.93 -18.83
CA SER A 258 22.07 21.77 -19.88
C SER A 258 20.96 22.51 -20.65
N MET A 259 20.42 23.61 -20.12
CA MET A 259 19.55 24.50 -20.89
C MET A 259 20.21 25.88 -21.08
N PRO A 260 20.54 26.30 -22.32
CA PRO A 260 20.89 27.68 -22.64
C PRO A 260 19.66 28.60 -22.51
N ARG A 261 19.87 29.84 -22.04
CA ARG A 261 18.80 30.75 -21.65
C ARG A 261 18.05 31.47 -22.77
N ASP A 262 18.46 31.41 -24.03
CA ASP A 262 17.93 32.33 -25.05
C ASP A 262 17.82 31.73 -26.47
N SER A 263 17.20 30.56 -26.63
CA SER A 263 16.92 30.03 -27.98
C SER A 263 15.45 30.21 -28.37
N PRO A 264 15.12 31.01 -29.40
CA PRO A 264 13.74 31.25 -29.85
C PRO A 264 13.19 30.12 -30.72
N LEU A 265 13.62 28.88 -30.48
CA LEU A 265 13.23 27.73 -31.29
C LEU A 265 12.63 26.66 -30.39
N ASN A 266 11.33 26.50 -30.62
CA ASN A 266 10.42 25.43 -30.28
C ASN A 266 10.95 24.07 -30.80
N ILE A 267 12.12 23.64 -30.33
CA ILE A 267 12.68 22.32 -30.59
C ILE A 267 12.63 21.57 -29.28
N ASP A 268 11.44 21.00 -29.08
CA ASP A 268 11.25 19.75 -28.38
C ASP A 268 12.38 18.77 -28.72
N ILE A 269 12.88 18.10 -27.67
CA ILE A 269 13.45 16.74 -27.63
C ILE A 269 14.99 16.63 -27.53
N PRO A 270 15.53 15.77 -26.61
CA PRO A 270 14.85 14.67 -25.90
C PRO A 270 15.00 14.63 -24.36
N CYS A 271 13.86 14.71 -23.65
CA CYS A 271 13.51 13.68 -22.66
C CYS A 271 13.07 12.36 -23.37
N PHE A 272 12.92 12.43 -24.70
CA PHE A 272 12.49 11.39 -25.64
C PHE A 272 13.51 10.28 -25.96
N LEU A 273 14.79 10.37 -25.56
CA LEU A 273 15.79 9.34 -25.85
C LEU A 273 15.85 8.21 -24.82
N ARG A 274 14.90 8.12 -23.88
CA ARG A 274 14.83 7.01 -22.91
C ARG A 274 13.64 6.06 -23.13
N ASN A 275 13.34 5.75 -24.39
CA ASN A 275 12.50 4.62 -24.78
C ASN A 275 13.36 3.38 -25.07
N LEU A 276 13.96 2.77 -24.04
CA LEU A 276 14.65 1.48 -24.21
C LEU A 276 14.19 0.36 -23.26
N PHE A 277 13.23 0.60 -22.36
CA PHE A 277 12.75 -0.44 -21.47
C PHE A 277 11.22 -0.42 -21.30
N ASN A 278 10.62 -1.61 -21.26
CA ASN A 278 9.18 -1.88 -21.30
C ASN A 278 8.39 -1.51 -20.02
N HIS A 279 8.89 -0.55 -19.22
CA HIS A 279 8.18 -0.01 -18.07
C HIS A 279 7.97 1.50 -18.31
N GLU A 280 6.70 1.92 -18.37
CA GLU A 280 6.32 3.32 -18.57
C GLU A 280 6.86 4.19 -17.41
N PRO A 281 7.49 5.35 -17.68
CA PRO A 281 8.10 6.17 -16.65
C PRO A 281 7.05 6.77 -15.68
N GLY A 282 7.04 6.29 -14.43
CA GLY A 282 6.15 6.73 -13.35
C GLY A 282 6.86 7.26 -12.09
N LEU A 283 6.18 8.15 -11.37
CA LEU A 283 6.50 8.61 -10.02
C LEU A 283 5.59 7.88 -9.03
N GLU A 284 6.16 7.07 -8.16
CA GLU A 284 5.42 6.38 -7.10
C GLU A 284 5.84 6.87 -5.72
N VAL A 285 4.88 7.23 -4.89
CA VAL A 285 5.09 7.68 -3.52
C VAL A 285 4.15 6.90 -2.60
N HIS A 286 4.70 5.91 -1.89
CA HIS A 286 3.97 5.03 -0.97
C HIS A 286 4.29 5.33 0.49
N GLY A 287 3.33 5.05 1.39
CA GLY A 287 3.40 5.34 2.83
C GLY A 287 4.03 4.28 3.73
N GLU A 288 4.82 3.35 3.21
CA GLU A 288 5.43 2.33 4.07
C GLU A 288 6.57 2.93 4.94
N ASN A 289 6.46 2.76 6.26
CA ASN A 289 7.46 3.08 7.30
C ASN A 289 7.75 4.58 7.56
N GLU A 290 6.71 5.35 7.88
CA GLU A 290 6.75 6.79 8.23
C GLU A 290 7.43 7.14 9.58
N THR A 291 8.63 6.61 9.88
CA THR A 291 9.35 6.96 11.13
C THR A 291 10.06 8.32 11.09
N ASN A 292 10.16 8.98 9.92
CA ASN A 292 10.88 10.26 9.75
C ASN A 292 10.13 11.27 8.85
N THR A 293 8.80 11.32 8.93
CA THR A 293 7.99 12.22 8.07
C THR A 293 8.07 13.70 8.45
N GLY A 294 8.46 14.03 9.68
CA GLY A 294 8.54 15.42 10.16
C GLY A 294 9.46 16.29 9.31
N LEU A 295 10.72 15.85 9.12
CA LEU A 295 11.71 16.58 8.32
C LEU A 295 11.29 16.67 6.85
N ALA A 296 10.76 15.59 6.28
CA ALA A 296 10.28 15.59 4.90
C ALA A 296 9.14 16.58 4.68
N LEU A 297 8.19 16.67 5.62
CA LEU A 297 7.12 17.65 5.59
C LEU A 297 7.63 19.08 5.74
N GLU A 298 8.59 19.33 6.62
CA GLU A 298 9.25 20.63 6.76
C GLU A 298 9.91 21.05 5.44
N ASN A 299 10.67 20.15 4.82
CA ASN A 299 11.27 20.37 3.51
C ASN A 299 10.21 20.67 2.44
N ILE A 300 9.16 19.85 2.31
CA ILE A 300 8.08 20.07 1.34
C ILE A 300 7.43 21.44 1.55
N LYS A 301 7.21 21.86 2.79
CA LYS A 301 6.68 23.20 3.10
C LYS A 301 7.60 24.31 2.59
N GLY A 302 8.91 24.15 2.75
CA GLY A 302 9.94 25.09 2.29
C GLY A 302 10.13 25.15 0.77
N ILE A 303 9.74 24.12 0.02
CA ILE A 303 9.87 24.10 -1.44
C ILE A 303 8.82 25.04 -2.07
N PRO A 304 9.20 25.94 -3.00
CA PRO A 304 8.22 26.78 -3.72
C PRO A 304 7.26 25.96 -4.59
N GLN A 305 6.08 26.48 -4.88
CA GLN A 305 5.16 25.80 -5.80
C GLN A 305 5.67 25.84 -7.24
N ASN A 306 5.38 24.79 -8.02
CA ASN A 306 5.83 24.64 -9.41
C ASN A 306 7.35 24.87 -9.60
N SER A 307 8.18 24.47 -8.62
CA SER A 307 9.62 24.66 -8.68
C SER A 307 10.40 23.42 -9.11
N ILE A 308 9.78 22.24 -9.06
CA ILE A 308 10.41 20.97 -9.42
C ILE A 308 9.90 20.56 -10.80
N GLY A 309 10.75 20.62 -11.84
CA GLY A 309 10.41 20.08 -13.15
C GLY A 309 10.21 18.56 -13.08
N CYS A 310 9.22 18.04 -13.80
CA CYS A 310 9.04 16.59 -13.94
C CYS A 310 8.40 16.23 -15.27
N ASP A 311 8.80 15.08 -15.82
CA ASP A 311 8.31 14.54 -17.10
C ASP A 311 7.71 13.13 -16.95
N PHE A 312 7.01 12.89 -15.82
CA PHE A 312 6.40 11.58 -15.54
C PHE A 312 5.15 11.37 -16.40
N LYS A 313 5.00 10.16 -16.94
CA LYS A 313 3.75 9.72 -17.57
C LYS A 313 2.74 9.25 -16.52
N GLU A 314 3.22 8.63 -15.45
CA GLU A 314 2.37 8.13 -14.37
C GLU A 314 2.76 8.77 -13.03
N ILE A 315 1.78 9.14 -12.22
CA ILE A 315 1.97 9.67 -10.88
C ILE A 315 1.04 8.91 -9.93
N VAL A 316 1.62 8.16 -9.00
CA VAL A 316 0.92 7.36 -8.00
C VAL A 316 1.27 7.89 -6.61
N LEU A 317 0.24 8.32 -5.89
CA LEU A 317 0.32 8.96 -4.58
C LEU A 317 -0.53 8.17 -3.58
N THR A 318 0.08 7.33 -2.75
CA THR A 318 -0.64 6.36 -1.91
C THR A 318 -0.30 6.54 -0.43
N ASP A 319 -1.31 6.93 0.34
CA ASP A 319 -1.33 6.86 1.81
C ASP A 319 -0.10 7.43 2.51
N THR A 320 0.34 8.61 2.09
CA THR A 320 1.49 9.27 2.72
C THR A 320 1.40 10.78 2.74
N VAL A 321 2.00 11.38 3.75
CA VAL A 321 2.17 12.85 3.83
C VAL A 321 3.09 13.41 2.76
N LEU A 322 3.90 12.57 2.09
CA LEU A 322 4.73 12.98 0.96
C LEU A 322 3.92 13.34 -0.28
N THR A 323 2.64 12.97 -0.35
CA THR A 323 1.73 13.38 -1.44
C THR A 323 1.60 14.90 -1.54
N ASN A 324 1.91 15.64 -0.46
CA ASN A 324 2.04 17.10 -0.45
C ASN A 324 3.16 17.65 -1.35
N ILE A 325 3.95 16.80 -2.01
CA ILE A 325 4.87 17.19 -3.08
C ILE A 325 4.15 17.61 -4.37
N LEU A 326 2.91 17.14 -4.60
CA LEU A 326 2.18 17.37 -5.85
C LEU A 326 2.09 18.86 -6.26
N PRO A 327 1.79 19.83 -5.36
CA PRO A 327 1.78 21.26 -5.70
C PRO A 327 3.16 21.86 -6.02
N LYS A 328 4.24 21.14 -5.72
CA LYS A 328 5.63 21.56 -5.96
C LYS A 328 6.12 21.15 -7.34
N LEU A 329 5.48 20.15 -7.93
CA LEU A 329 5.77 19.66 -9.28
C LEU A 329 5.33 20.68 -10.34
N LYS A 330 6.16 20.81 -11.38
CA LYS A 330 5.96 21.66 -12.54
C LYS A 330 5.83 20.77 -13.77
N PHE A 331 4.61 20.70 -14.29
CA PHE A 331 4.28 20.01 -15.53
C PHE A 331 4.57 20.92 -16.73
N HIS A 332 5.19 20.36 -17.77
CA HIS A 332 5.37 21.06 -19.04
C HIS A 332 4.04 21.18 -19.79
N GLU A 333 3.78 22.33 -20.44
CA GLU A 333 2.50 22.60 -21.10
C GLU A 333 2.19 21.64 -22.26
N ASN A 334 3.23 21.11 -22.90
CA ASN A 334 3.10 20.14 -24.01
C ASN A 334 3.09 18.68 -23.54
N HIS A 335 3.33 18.43 -22.25
CA HIS A 335 3.38 17.07 -21.74
C HIS A 335 1.97 16.52 -21.47
N THR A 336 1.78 15.24 -21.78
CA THR A 336 0.54 14.53 -21.48
C THR A 336 0.82 13.51 -20.39
N VAL A 337 0.23 13.73 -19.22
CA VAL A 337 0.25 12.74 -18.13
C VAL A 337 -0.70 11.61 -18.53
N GLU A 338 -0.27 10.36 -18.46
CA GLU A 338 -1.15 9.23 -18.73
C GLU A 338 -2.02 8.92 -17.50
N TYR A 339 -1.43 8.87 -16.31
CA TYR A 339 -2.11 8.45 -15.10
C TYR A 339 -1.77 9.36 -13.91
N LEU A 340 -2.81 9.84 -13.23
CA LEU A 340 -2.71 10.40 -11.88
C LEU A 340 -3.59 9.56 -10.95
N VAL A 341 -2.95 8.75 -10.12
CA VAL A 341 -3.58 7.89 -9.14
C VAL A 341 -3.28 8.42 -7.74
N GLY A 342 -4.32 8.64 -6.94
CA GLY A 342 -4.19 9.12 -5.57
C GLY A 342 -5.10 8.34 -4.63
N THR A 343 -4.56 7.80 -3.54
CA THR A 343 -5.35 7.20 -2.46
C THR A 343 -4.90 7.80 -1.14
N ALA A 344 -5.85 8.26 -0.34
CA ALA A 344 -5.56 8.79 0.99
C ALA A 344 -6.65 8.40 1.98
N THR A 345 -6.36 7.42 2.82
CA THR A 345 -7.21 6.95 3.91
C THR A 345 -7.32 7.94 5.08
N LYS A 346 -6.43 8.93 5.13
CA LYS A 346 -6.41 9.98 6.16
C LYS A 346 -6.31 11.37 5.56
N ASN A 347 -7.01 12.33 6.18
CA ASN A 347 -6.99 13.73 5.78
C ASN A 347 -5.57 14.34 5.83
N GLU A 348 -4.73 13.92 6.78
CA GLU A 348 -3.37 14.44 6.96
C GLU A 348 -2.48 14.25 5.72
N HIS A 349 -2.75 13.20 4.93
CA HIS A 349 -2.00 12.95 3.69
C HIS A 349 -2.22 14.07 2.68
N VAL A 350 -3.46 14.57 2.53
CA VAL A 350 -3.83 15.56 1.50
C VAL A 350 -3.99 16.98 2.04
N ALA A 351 -3.97 17.18 3.36
CA ALA A 351 -4.23 18.47 3.99
C ALA A 351 -3.32 19.59 3.47
N GLY A 352 -2.04 19.30 3.24
CA GLY A 352 -1.09 20.27 2.69
C GLY A 352 -1.39 20.65 1.23
N ILE A 353 -1.94 19.75 0.43
CA ILE A 353 -2.43 20.03 -0.94
C ILE A 353 -3.65 20.94 -0.86
N LEU A 354 -4.62 20.61 0.00
CA LEU A 354 -5.87 21.34 0.13
C LEU A 354 -5.70 22.73 0.72
N ALA A 355 -4.65 22.96 1.53
CA ALA A 355 -4.32 24.25 2.12
C ALA A 355 -3.70 25.24 1.12
N GLN A 356 -3.29 24.81 -0.09
CA GLN A 356 -2.67 25.70 -1.07
C GLN A 356 -3.71 26.57 -1.80
N ASP A 357 -3.49 27.88 -1.88
CA ASP A 357 -4.38 28.77 -2.65
C ASP A 357 -4.27 28.56 -4.17
N GLN A 358 -3.04 28.36 -4.65
CA GLN A 358 -2.79 28.16 -6.06
C GLN A 358 -3.23 26.76 -6.51
N ARG A 359 -3.84 26.71 -7.69
CA ARG A 359 -4.20 25.45 -8.33
C ARG A 359 -3.02 24.85 -9.11
N ILE A 360 -2.99 23.52 -9.14
CA ILE A 360 -1.98 22.67 -9.77
C ILE A 360 -2.36 22.49 -11.24
N ARG A 361 -1.52 22.97 -12.16
CA ARG A 361 -1.76 22.84 -13.60
C ARG A 361 -1.10 21.56 -14.10
N VAL A 362 -1.91 20.55 -14.42
CA VAL A 362 -1.42 19.23 -14.90
C VAL A 362 -1.44 19.14 -16.44
N GLY A 363 -2.07 20.10 -17.12
CA GLY A 363 -2.15 20.10 -18.58
C GLY A 363 -3.18 19.09 -19.10
N ARG A 364 -2.78 18.23 -20.04
CA ARG A 364 -3.59 17.12 -20.57
C ARG A 364 -3.31 15.85 -19.79
N ILE A 365 -4.36 15.11 -19.45
CA ILE A 365 -4.23 13.85 -18.72
C ILE A 365 -5.12 12.77 -19.33
N LYS A 366 -4.65 11.53 -19.47
CA LYS A 366 -5.54 10.45 -19.96
C LYS A 366 -6.49 10.00 -18.84
N LYS A 367 -5.96 9.66 -17.65
CA LYS A 367 -6.77 9.12 -16.54
C LYS A 367 -6.43 9.75 -15.19
N ILE A 368 -7.47 10.12 -14.45
CA ILE A 368 -7.40 10.53 -13.04
C ILE A 368 -8.19 9.50 -12.22
N GLU A 369 -7.56 8.94 -11.19
CA GLU A 369 -8.18 8.04 -10.23
C GLU A 369 -7.87 8.51 -8.81
N LEU A 370 -8.89 8.98 -8.08
CA LEU A 370 -8.72 9.50 -6.73
C LEU A 370 -9.68 8.79 -5.77
N SER A 371 -9.13 8.21 -4.71
CA SER A 371 -9.86 7.40 -3.73
C SER A 371 -9.76 7.99 -2.32
N GLU A 372 -10.85 7.91 -1.58
CA GLU A 372 -10.98 8.41 -0.21
C GLU A 372 -10.67 9.91 -0.11
N TYR A 373 -9.91 10.39 0.88
CA TYR A 373 -9.58 11.81 1.03
C TYR A 373 -8.85 12.39 -0.20
N ALA A 374 -8.22 11.55 -1.04
CA ALA A 374 -7.58 12.00 -2.27
C ALA A 374 -8.61 12.55 -3.28
N ALA A 375 -9.89 12.17 -3.19
CA ALA A 375 -10.94 12.74 -4.02
C ALA A 375 -10.95 14.28 -3.94
N ALA A 376 -10.74 14.84 -2.74
CA ALA A 376 -10.72 16.29 -2.52
C ALA A 376 -9.59 17.02 -3.28
N VAL A 377 -8.51 16.33 -3.66
CA VAL A 377 -7.41 16.89 -4.46
C VAL A 377 -7.93 17.45 -5.80
N LEU A 378 -9.03 16.90 -6.33
CA LEU A 378 -9.68 17.41 -7.54
C LEU A 378 -9.98 18.91 -7.48
N LEU A 379 -10.27 19.48 -6.30
CA LEU A 379 -10.53 20.92 -6.12
C LEU A 379 -9.32 21.80 -6.49
N ARG A 380 -8.12 21.23 -6.39
CA ARG A 380 -6.84 21.92 -6.62
C ARG A 380 -6.27 21.63 -8.00
N LEU A 381 -6.86 20.73 -8.79
CA LEU A 381 -6.37 20.43 -10.14
C LEU A 381 -6.97 21.39 -11.19
N VAL A 382 -6.13 21.85 -12.10
CA VAL A 382 -6.52 22.47 -13.38
C VAL A 382 -6.15 21.50 -14.49
N VAL A 383 -7.18 20.88 -15.05
CA VAL A 383 -7.07 19.86 -16.09
C VAL A 383 -7.70 20.39 -17.37
N GLN A 384 -6.92 20.43 -18.44
CA GLN A 384 -7.38 20.90 -19.76
C GLN A 384 -8.24 19.85 -20.46
N GLU A 385 -7.81 18.59 -20.42
CA GLU A 385 -8.44 17.44 -21.08
C GLU A 385 -8.21 16.19 -20.25
N CYS A 386 -9.26 15.36 -20.11
CA CYS A 386 -9.28 14.13 -19.33
C CYS A 386 -10.10 13.04 -20.03
N ASP A 387 -9.52 11.89 -20.34
CA ASP A 387 -10.31 10.80 -20.94
C ASP A 387 -11.17 10.08 -19.90
N LEU A 388 -10.63 9.85 -18.70
CA LEU A 388 -11.33 9.15 -17.62
C LEU A 388 -11.07 9.79 -16.25
N LEU A 389 -12.15 10.26 -15.61
CA LEU A 389 -12.15 10.65 -14.20
C LEU A 389 -12.85 9.56 -13.37
N THR A 390 -12.14 8.97 -12.43
CA THR A 390 -12.66 8.01 -11.44
C THR A 390 -12.51 8.61 -10.04
N LEU A 391 -13.61 8.72 -9.30
CA LEU A 391 -13.61 9.07 -7.88
C LEU A 391 -14.29 7.98 -7.06
N THR A 392 -13.65 7.55 -5.98
CA THR A 392 -14.21 6.58 -5.02
C THR A 392 -14.14 7.15 -3.62
N ALA A 393 -15.19 6.98 -2.83
CA ALA A 393 -15.16 7.34 -1.42
C ALA A 393 -16.08 6.43 -0.61
N GLU A 394 -15.53 5.81 0.43
CA GLU A 394 -16.27 4.94 1.35
C GLU A 394 -16.98 5.72 2.47
N LYS A 395 -16.58 6.96 2.72
CA LYS A 395 -17.19 7.80 3.77
C LYS A 395 -17.53 9.20 3.25
N ARG A 396 -18.57 9.80 3.83
CA ARG A 396 -18.98 11.17 3.53
C ARG A 396 -17.87 12.20 3.77
N GLU A 397 -17.06 12.01 4.82
CA GLU A 397 -15.95 12.91 5.18
C GLU A 397 -14.90 13.07 4.06
N HIS A 398 -14.71 12.04 3.24
CA HIS A 398 -13.75 12.05 2.12
C HIS A 398 -14.12 13.06 1.02
N VAL A 399 -15.41 13.34 0.86
CA VAL A 399 -15.94 14.25 -0.18
C VAL A 399 -16.55 15.52 0.40
N ALA A 400 -16.66 15.64 1.72
CA ALA A 400 -17.19 16.82 2.39
C ALA A 400 -16.53 18.14 1.92
N PRO A 401 -15.20 18.22 1.70
CA PRO A 401 -14.58 19.44 1.17
C PRO A 401 -15.11 19.83 -0.22
N ILE A 402 -15.38 18.84 -1.08
CA ILE A 402 -15.93 19.09 -2.42
C ILE A 402 -17.37 19.60 -2.33
N LEU A 403 -18.18 18.98 -1.47
CA LEU A 403 -19.59 19.35 -1.31
C LEU A 403 -19.78 20.73 -0.68
N ALA A 404 -18.85 21.16 0.18
CA ALA A 404 -18.82 22.50 0.76
C ALA A 404 -18.51 23.61 -0.26
N GLN A 405 -17.94 23.27 -1.41
CA GLN A 405 -17.55 24.27 -2.42
C GLN A 405 -18.76 24.90 -3.12
N GLU A 406 -18.84 26.23 -3.16
CA GLU A 406 -19.93 26.93 -3.87
C GLU A 406 -19.81 26.80 -5.39
N LYS A 407 -18.58 26.94 -5.91
CA LYS A 407 -18.31 26.92 -7.35
C LYS A 407 -18.24 25.49 -7.87
N ARG A 408 -18.92 25.23 -8.99
CA ARG A 408 -18.77 23.97 -9.71
C ARG A 408 -17.34 23.77 -10.21
N ILE A 409 -16.88 22.53 -10.15
CA ILE A 409 -15.61 22.06 -10.68
C ILE A 409 -15.76 21.90 -12.19
N ARG A 410 -14.99 22.72 -12.93
CA ARG A 410 -14.90 22.67 -14.39
C ARG A 410 -13.72 21.84 -14.80
N VAL A 411 -13.98 20.70 -15.43
CA VAL A 411 -12.97 19.94 -16.16
C VAL A 411 -13.31 20.07 -17.63
N ARG A 412 -12.42 20.74 -18.38
CA ARG A 412 -12.75 21.36 -19.66
C ARG A 412 -13.09 20.39 -20.79
N ARG A 413 -12.75 19.09 -20.70
CA ARG A 413 -13.14 18.01 -21.64
C ARG A 413 -13.00 16.66 -20.91
N ILE A 414 -14.09 16.10 -20.40
CA ILE A 414 -14.09 14.73 -19.86
C ILE A 414 -14.78 13.76 -20.82
N GLN A 415 -14.14 12.68 -21.23
CA GLN A 415 -14.82 11.64 -22.02
C GLN A 415 -15.61 10.65 -21.15
N LYS A 416 -15.12 10.27 -19.97
CA LYS A 416 -15.76 9.29 -19.08
C LYS A 416 -15.65 9.70 -17.62
N ILE A 417 -16.74 9.62 -16.87
CA ILE A 417 -16.82 9.89 -15.44
C ILE A 417 -17.32 8.61 -14.74
N LYS A 418 -16.58 8.15 -13.74
CA LYS A 418 -16.96 7.06 -12.84
C LYS A 418 -16.95 7.56 -11.41
N LEU A 419 -18.08 7.49 -10.71
CA LEU A 419 -18.20 7.87 -9.31
C LEU A 419 -18.74 6.66 -8.52
N SER A 420 -18.09 6.33 -7.42
CA SER A 420 -18.42 5.17 -6.57
C SER A 420 -18.55 5.54 -5.09
N GLY A 421 -19.55 4.99 -4.41
CA GLY A 421 -19.81 5.28 -2.99
C GLY A 421 -20.25 6.74 -2.77
N TYR A 422 -19.77 7.38 -1.70
CA TYR A 422 -20.06 8.79 -1.40
C TYR A 422 -19.56 9.76 -2.48
N ALA A 423 -18.62 9.32 -3.34
CA ALA A 423 -18.19 10.12 -4.49
C ALA A 423 -19.31 10.38 -5.50
N VAL A 424 -20.40 9.60 -5.47
CA VAL A 424 -21.59 9.86 -6.29
C VAL A 424 -22.12 11.29 -6.04
N ALA A 425 -22.13 11.78 -4.80
CA ALA A 425 -22.58 13.13 -4.45
C ALA A 425 -21.76 14.25 -5.12
N VAL A 426 -20.51 13.97 -5.51
CA VAL A 426 -19.64 14.93 -6.23
C VAL A 426 -20.26 15.34 -7.58
N LEU A 427 -21.16 14.53 -8.14
CA LEU A 427 -21.93 14.87 -9.35
C LEU A 427 -22.60 16.25 -9.25
N LEU A 428 -23.06 16.66 -8.06
CA LEU A 428 -23.70 17.97 -7.82
C LEU A 428 -22.76 19.15 -8.10
N LYS A 429 -21.45 18.91 -8.01
CA LYS A 429 -20.40 19.92 -8.13
C LYS A 429 -19.67 19.83 -9.46
N LEU A 430 -19.90 18.80 -10.28
CA LEU A 430 -19.23 18.66 -11.57
C LEU A 430 -19.98 19.41 -12.68
N GLU A 431 -19.23 20.12 -13.53
CA GLU A 431 -19.74 20.59 -14.81
C GLU A 431 -19.44 19.55 -15.89
N ILE A 432 -20.44 18.74 -16.23
CA ILE A 432 -20.30 17.68 -17.24
C ILE A 432 -20.52 18.26 -18.64
N GLN A 433 -19.57 18.00 -19.53
CA GLN A 433 -19.64 18.42 -20.93
C GLN A 433 -20.33 17.39 -21.83
N GLU A 434 -20.58 17.81 -23.07
CA GLU A 434 -21.27 17.01 -24.08
C GLU A 434 -20.42 15.82 -24.55
N GLY A 435 -21.06 14.68 -24.82
CA GLY A 435 -20.42 13.48 -25.39
C GLY A 435 -19.88 12.47 -24.36
N SER A 436 -19.88 12.80 -23.07
CA SER A 436 -19.27 11.96 -22.03
C SER A 436 -20.07 10.67 -21.74
N LEU A 437 -19.42 9.67 -21.13
CA LEU A 437 -20.04 8.54 -20.43
C LEU A 437 -20.11 8.84 -18.93
N LEU A 438 -21.27 8.69 -18.31
CA LEU A 438 -21.45 8.81 -16.86
C LEU A 438 -21.75 7.44 -16.25
N SER A 439 -20.97 7.03 -15.26
CA SER A 439 -21.16 5.79 -14.52
C SER A 439 -21.20 6.09 -13.02
N LEU A 440 -22.31 5.76 -12.37
CA LEU A 440 -22.49 5.93 -10.93
C LEU A 440 -22.73 4.56 -10.28
N PHE A 441 -22.03 4.29 -9.19
CA PHE A 441 -22.20 3.10 -8.39
C PHE A 441 -22.35 3.47 -6.91
N ALA A 442 -23.37 2.95 -6.24
CA ALA A 442 -23.53 3.11 -4.81
C ALA A 442 -23.98 1.78 -4.19
N SER A 443 -23.20 1.29 -3.22
CA SER A 443 -23.49 0.08 -2.45
C SER A 443 -24.45 0.31 -1.30
N GLU A 444 -24.47 1.51 -0.74
CA GLU A 444 -25.31 1.92 0.39
C GLU A 444 -26.27 3.06 0.00
N LYS A 445 -27.41 3.16 0.69
CA LYS A 445 -28.43 4.19 0.47
C LYS A 445 -27.91 5.59 0.77
N GLU A 446 -27.09 5.70 1.80
CA GLU A 446 -26.48 6.94 2.31
C GLU A 446 -25.69 7.66 1.23
N ASN A 447 -25.01 6.91 0.34
CA ASN A 447 -24.20 7.44 -0.77
C ASN A 447 -24.95 8.36 -1.75
N VAL A 448 -26.28 8.24 -1.83
CA VAL A 448 -27.11 9.02 -2.76
C VAL A 448 -28.00 10.05 -2.05
N THR A 449 -27.99 10.08 -0.72
CA THR A 449 -28.88 10.94 0.08
C THR A 449 -28.71 12.41 -0.26
N GLU A 450 -27.48 12.92 -0.42
CA GLU A 450 -27.25 14.31 -0.80
C GLU A 450 -27.82 14.66 -2.17
N ILE A 451 -27.78 13.74 -3.13
CA ILE A 451 -28.37 13.96 -4.46
C ILE A 451 -29.89 14.00 -4.36
N LEU A 452 -30.49 13.04 -3.66
CA LEU A 452 -31.94 12.93 -3.54
C LEU A 452 -32.55 14.10 -2.77
N ALA A 453 -31.79 14.69 -1.83
CA ALA A 453 -32.18 15.89 -1.10
C ALA A 453 -32.17 17.18 -1.95
N GLN A 454 -31.56 17.18 -3.13
CA GLN A 454 -31.54 18.37 -3.99
C GLN A 454 -32.91 18.65 -4.60
N GLU A 455 -33.36 19.90 -4.50
CA GLU A 455 -34.60 20.36 -5.14
C GLU A 455 -34.47 20.44 -6.66
N GLN A 456 -33.30 20.87 -7.15
CA GLN A 456 -33.06 21.08 -8.56
C GLN A 456 -32.59 19.81 -9.25
N MET A 457 -33.17 19.55 -10.43
CA MET A 457 -32.72 18.47 -11.31
C MET A 457 -31.29 18.74 -11.80
N ILE A 458 -30.46 17.71 -11.77
CA ILE A 458 -29.12 17.69 -12.34
C ILE A 458 -29.28 17.57 -13.86
N ARG A 459 -28.98 18.66 -14.55
CA ARG A 459 -29.02 18.70 -16.01
C ARG A 459 -27.79 18.04 -16.60
N VAL A 460 -28.02 16.98 -17.35
CA VAL A 460 -26.97 16.23 -18.04
C VAL A 460 -27.20 16.36 -19.54
N ARG A 461 -26.37 17.18 -20.20
CA ARG A 461 -26.54 17.54 -21.61
C ARG A 461 -25.69 16.65 -22.52
N ARG A 462 -26.34 16.05 -23.52
CA ARG A 462 -25.72 15.30 -24.63
C ARG A 462 -24.74 14.20 -24.20
N ILE A 463 -25.01 13.50 -23.09
CA ILE A 463 -24.24 12.32 -22.69
C ILE A 463 -24.54 11.15 -23.62
N GLN A 464 -23.53 10.42 -24.06
CA GLN A 464 -23.75 9.23 -24.88
C GLN A 464 -24.36 8.12 -24.02
N LYS A 465 -23.73 7.79 -22.88
CA LYS A 465 -24.10 6.63 -22.08
C LYS A 465 -24.19 6.97 -20.59
N ILE A 466 -25.29 6.59 -19.96
CA ILE A 466 -25.49 6.66 -18.51
C ILE A 466 -25.58 5.23 -17.98
N LYS A 467 -24.76 4.91 -16.98
CA LYS A 467 -24.79 3.65 -16.24
C LYS A 467 -25.04 3.95 -14.77
N LEU A 468 -26.11 3.42 -14.20
CA LEU A 468 -26.44 3.53 -12.78
C LEU A 468 -26.52 2.12 -12.19
N SER A 469 -25.81 1.87 -11.10
CA SER A 469 -25.71 0.55 -10.47
C SER A 469 -25.91 0.64 -8.94
N GLY A 470 -26.68 -0.31 -8.39
CA GLY A 470 -27.00 -0.34 -6.95
C GLY A 470 -27.94 0.80 -6.55
N TYR A 471 -27.74 1.41 -5.37
CA TYR A 471 -28.54 2.56 -4.91
C TYR A 471 -28.41 3.78 -5.84
N ALA A 472 -27.37 3.84 -6.69
CA ALA A 472 -27.22 4.91 -7.68
C ALA A 472 -28.33 4.90 -8.73
N VAL A 473 -29.11 3.82 -8.85
CA VAL A 473 -30.31 3.78 -9.70
C VAL A 473 -31.29 4.88 -9.28
N ALA A 474 -31.46 5.16 -7.98
CA ALA A 474 -32.33 6.22 -7.46
C ALA A 474 -31.94 7.63 -7.94
N VAL A 475 -30.67 7.86 -8.31
CA VAL A 475 -30.20 9.15 -8.86
C VAL A 475 -30.96 9.52 -10.13
N LEU A 476 -31.53 8.55 -10.85
CA LEU A 476 -32.38 8.80 -12.02
C LEU A 476 -33.54 9.78 -11.72
N LEU A 477 -34.07 9.79 -10.49
CA LEU A 477 -35.11 10.73 -10.05
C LEU A 477 -34.69 12.20 -10.13
N LYS A 478 -33.39 12.45 -10.10
CA LYS A 478 -32.80 13.79 -10.10
C LYS A 478 -32.04 14.11 -11.38
N LEU A 479 -32.06 13.23 -12.39
CA LEU A 479 -31.39 13.45 -13.67
C LEU A 479 -32.35 13.99 -14.73
N GLU A 480 -32.07 15.19 -15.25
CA GLU A 480 -32.72 15.69 -16.47
C GLU A 480 -31.88 15.31 -17.69
N ILE A 481 -32.23 14.19 -18.33
CA ILE A 481 -31.54 13.68 -19.52
C ILE A 481 -32.15 14.33 -20.77
N GLN A 482 -31.42 15.25 -21.40
CA GLN A 482 -31.93 16.00 -22.56
C GLN A 482 -31.74 15.28 -23.91
N LYS A 483 -30.63 14.56 -24.06
CA LYS A 483 -30.27 13.78 -25.26
C LYS A 483 -29.24 12.74 -24.85
N GLY A 484 -29.45 11.47 -25.21
CA GLY A 484 -28.45 10.42 -25.03
C GLY A 484 -28.69 9.19 -25.88
N SER A 485 -27.71 8.30 -25.95
CA SER A 485 -27.84 7.06 -26.74
C SER A 485 -28.24 5.87 -25.88
N LEU A 486 -27.70 5.72 -24.67
CA LEU A 486 -27.90 4.54 -23.84
C LEU A 486 -28.10 4.86 -22.35
N LEU A 487 -29.23 4.43 -21.79
CA LEU A 487 -29.46 4.35 -20.34
C LEU A 487 -29.34 2.89 -19.88
N SER A 488 -28.46 2.61 -18.93
CA SER A 488 -28.25 1.29 -18.36
C SER A 488 -28.46 1.34 -16.85
N LEU A 489 -29.46 0.62 -16.34
CA LEU A 489 -29.75 0.50 -14.92
C LEU A 489 -29.50 -0.94 -14.47
N PHE A 490 -28.82 -1.10 -13.35
CA PHE A 490 -28.52 -2.41 -12.76
C PHE A 490 -28.77 -2.37 -11.26
N ALA A 491 -29.57 -3.32 -10.77
CA ALA A 491 -29.81 -3.49 -9.34
C ALA A 491 -29.73 -4.98 -8.99
N SER A 492 -28.82 -5.32 -8.09
CA SER A 492 -28.62 -6.70 -7.60
C SER A 492 -29.57 -7.10 -6.47
N GLU A 493 -30.27 -6.12 -5.88
CA GLU A 493 -31.13 -6.24 -4.71
C GLU A 493 -32.38 -5.37 -4.91
N LYS A 494 -33.50 -5.72 -4.27
CA LYS A 494 -34.78 -5.03 -4.42
C LYS A 494 -34.74 -3.63 -3.82
N GLU A 495 -34.01 -3.48 -2.71
CA GLU A 495 -33.82 -2.26 -1.95
C GLU A 495 -33.28 -1.11 -2.82
N HIS A 496 -32.42 -1.43 -3.79
CA HIS A 496 -31.82 -0.49 -4.73
C HIS A 496 -32.82 0.32 -5.57
N VAL A 497 -34.04 -0.21 -5.78
CA VAL A 497 -35.08 0.43 -6.62
C VAL A 497 -36.27 0.96 -5.83
N THR A 498 -36.34 0.67 -4.53
CA THR A 498 -37.46 1.05 -3.65
C THR A 498 -37.83 2.54 -3.75
N GLU A 499 -36.83 3.42 -3.73
CA GLU A 499 -37.02 4.87 -3.80
C GLU A 499 -37.69 5.30 -5.12
N ILE A 500 -37.36 4.66 -6.25
CA ILE A 500 -38.00 4.94 -7.54
C ILE A 500 -39.42 4.41 -7.58
N LEU A 501 -39.63 3.20 -7.06
CA LEU A 501 -40.94 2.55 -7.08
C LEU A 501 -41.95 3.25 -6.16
N ALA A 502 -41.47 3.88 -5.09
CA ALA A 502 -42.26 4.72 -4.19
C ALA A 502 -42.73 6.04 -4.85
N GLN A 503 -42.13 6.48 -5.95
CA GLN A 503 -42.54 7.71 -6.62
C GLN A 503 -43.89 7.55 -7.32
N GLU A 504 -44.82 8.46 -7.04
CA GLU A 504 -46.12 8.50 -7.73
C GLU A 504 -45.97 8.93 -9.20
N GLN A 505 -45.07 9.87 -9.46
CA GLN A 505 -44.90 10.45 -10.78
C GLN A 505 -43.93 9.61 -11.62
N LYS A 506 -44.35 9.26 -12.85
CA LYS A 506 -43.47 8.59 -13.81
C LYS A 506 -42.30 9.49 -14.22
N ILE A 507 -41.10 8.92 -14.21
CA ILE A 507 -39.85 9.52 -14.64
C ILE A 507 -39.88 9.71 -16.16
N ARG A 508 -39.76 10.96 -16.60
CA ARG A 508 -39.76 11.28 -18.03
C ARG A 508 -38.40 11.01 -18.63
N VAL A 509 -38.33 10.02 -19.52
CA VAL A 509 -37.12 9.73 -20.29
C VAL A 509 -37.30 10.27 -21.71
N ARG A 510 -36.44 11.22 -22.10
CA ARG A 510 -36.49 11.89 -23.40
C ARG A 510 -35.28 11.53 -24.24
N ARG A 511 -35.52 11.26 -25.54
CA ARG A 511 -34.47 11.17 -26.57
C ARG A 511 -33.35 10.19 -26.20
N ILE A 512 -33.73 8.99 -25.74
CA ILE A 512 -32.83 7.86 -25.47
C ILE A 512 -33.10 6.76 -26.50
N GLN A 513 -32.04 6.28 -27.16
CA GLN A 513 -32.17 5.27 -28.22
C GLN A 513 -32.20 3.84 -27.69
N LYS A 514 -31.51 3.56 -26.59
CA LYS A 514 -31.44 2.24 -25.97
C LYS A 514 -31.59 2.31 -24.47
N ILE A 515 -32.44 1.45 -23.91
CA ILE A 515 -32.57 1.27 -22.46
C ILE A 515 -32.19 -0.17 -22.14
N LYS A 516 -31.27 -0.37 -21.19
CA LYS A 516 -30.91 -1.68 -20.65
C LYS A 516 -31.23 -1.70 -19.15
N LEU A 517 -32.12 -2.59 -18.74
CA LEU A 517 -32.47 -2.82 -17.35
C LEU A 517 -32.02 -4.22 -16.97
N SER A 518 -31.37 -4.37 -15.81
CA SER A 518 -30.87 -5.68 -15.38
C SER A 518 -31.05 -5.94 -13.88
N GLY A 519 -31.44 -7.16 -13.53
CA GLY A 519 -31.82 -7.55 -12.16
C GLY A 519 -33.11 -6.87 -11.70
N TYR A 520 -33.18 -6.43 -10.44
CA TYR A 520 -34.35 -5.70 -9.91
C TYR A 520 -34.60 -4.35 -10.59
N ALA A 521 -33.64 -3.83 -11.37
CA ALA A 521 -33.82 -2.61 -12.14
C ALA A 521 -34.86 -2.75 -13.25
N VAL A 522 -35.27 -3.97 -13.60
CA VAL A 522 -36.35 -4.20 -14.56
C VAL A 522 -37.65 -3.57 -14.03
N ALA A 523 -37.95 -3.66 -12.73
CA ALA A 523 -39.16 -3.07 -12.11
C ALA A 523 -39.27 -1.55 -12.31
N VAL A 524 -38.13 -0.85 -12.49
CA VAL A 524 -38.11 0.60 -12.79
C VAL A 524 -38.88 0.93 -14.07
N LEU A 525 -39.02 -0.02 -15.00
CA LEU A 525 -39.79 0.17 -16.24
C LEU A 525 -41.21 0.68 -15.99
N LEU A 526 -41.87 0.26 -14.91
CA LEU A 526 -43.21 0.69 -14.52
C LEU A 526 -43.29 2.19 -14.21
N LYS A 527 -42.16 2.77 -13.82
CA LYS A 527 -42.02 4.18 -13.47
C LYS A 527 -41.41 5.01 -14.58
N LEU A 528 -41.03 4.42 -15.72
CA LEU A 528 -40.56 5.19 -16.86
C LEU A 528 -41.74 5.63 -17.72
N ARG A 529 -41.72 6.90 -18.13
CA ARG A 529 -42.58 7.45 -19.19
C ARG A 529 -41.72 7.75 -20.40
N ILE A 530 -41.83 6.91 -21.42
CA ILE A 530 -41.08 7.03 -22.66
C ILE A 530 -41.89 7.90 -23.61
N GLN A 531 -41.42 9.13 -23.85
CA GLN A 531 -42.19 10.08 -24.65
C GLN A 531 -42.27 9.70 -26.14
N LYS A 532 -43.40 10.02 -26.78
CA LYS A 532 -43.60 9.91 -28.23
C LYS A 532 -42.53 10.72 -28.96
N GLY A 533 -41.87 10.13 -29.95
CA GLY A 533 -40.71 10.74 -30.63
C GLY A 533 -39.41 10.66 -29.83
N SER A 534 -39.32 9.81 -28.80
CA SER A 534 -38.07 9.54 -28.06
C SER A 534 -36.98 8.90 -28.93
N GLY A 535 -37.35 8.26 -30.04
CA GLY A 535 -36.41 7.54 -30.90
C GLY A 535 -35.81 6.30 -30.22
N LEU A 536 -36.52 5.72 -29.24
CA LEU A 536 -36.17 4.43 -28.64
C LEU A 536 -36.20 3.36 -29.73
N LYS A 537 -35.06 2.68 -29.91
CA LYS A 537 -34.88 1.60 -30.89
C LYS A 537 -34.79 0.24 -30.22
N GLU A 538 -34.32 0.19 -28.97
CA GLU A 538 -34.04 -1.07 -28.29
C GLU A 538 -34.29 -0.96 -26.78
N LEU A 539 -35.10 -1.87 -26.24
CA LEU A 539 -35.31 -2.08 -24.82
C LEU A 539 -34.82 -3.48 -24.47
N VAL A 540 -33.80 -3.57 -23.62
CA VAL A 540 -33.20 -4.83 -23.18
C VAL A 540 -33.51 -5.03 -21.70
N LEU A 541 -34.18 -6.13 -21.39
CA LEU A 541 -34.43 -6.58 -20.03
C LEU A 541 -33.59 -7.83 -19.79
N GLY A 542 -32.85 -7.87 -18.69
CA GLY A 542 -32.04 -9.03 -18.32
C GLY A 542 -32.23 -9.39 -16.86
N THR A 543 -32.66 -10.61 -16.59
CA THR A 543 -32.66 -11.20 -15.25
C THR A 543 -31.40 -12.05 -15.06
N TRP A 544 -31.12 -12.44 -13.84
CA TRP A 544 -30.03 -13.36 -13.56
C TRP A 544 -30.43 -14.80 -13.91
N GLU A 545 -29.46 -15.60 -14.37
CA GLU A 545 -29.66 -17.03 -14.67
C GLU A 545 -29.86 -17.89 -13.41
N ASP A 546 -29.61 -17.33 -12.22
CA ASP A 546 -29.67 -18.02 -10.92
C ASP A 546 -31.10 -18.29 -10.39
N GLY A 547 -32.14 -18.05 -11.20
CA GLY A 547 -33.51 -18.47 -10.87
C GLY A 547 -34.23 -17.59 -9.84
N ARG A 548 -33.76 -16.36 -9.60
CA ARG A 548 -34.49 -15.37 -8.79
C ARG A 548 -35.72 -14.82 -9.54
N GLU A 549 -36.80 -15.61 -9.52
CA GLU A 549 -38.10 -15.27 -10.12
C GLU A 549 -38.72 -13.99 -9.53
N ASP A 550 -38.32 -13.62 -8.31
CA ASP A 550 -38.80 -12.43 -7.61
C ASP A 550 -38.41 -11.11 -8.30
N GLN A 551 -37.39 -11.13 -9.18
CA GLN A 551 -36.97 -9.97 -9.97
C GLN A 551 -38.04 -9.50 -10.97
N LEU A 552 -38.95 -10.39 -11.36
CA LEU A 552 -40.05 -10.08 -12.29
C LEU A 552 -41.41 -9.96 -11.60
N THR A 553 -41.54 -10.35 -10.33
CA THR A 553 -42.84 -10.38 -9.64
C THR A 553 -43.57 -9.04 -9.68
N GLU A 554 -42.85 -7.93 -9.57
CA GLU A 554 -43.48 -6.60 -9.60
C GLU A 554 -43.99 -6.22 -10.99
N ILE A 555 -43.39 -6.72 -12.06
CA ILE A 555 -43.89 -6.51 -13.43
C ILE A 555 -44.98 -7.51 -13.80
N LEU A 556 -44.88 -8.74 -13.33
CA LEU A 556 -45.87 -9.78 -13.60
C LEU A 556 -47.17 -9.57 -12.80
N SER A 557 -47.15 -8.74 -11.76
CA SER A 557 -48.32 -8.42 -10.94
C SER A 557 -49.10 -7.18 -11.39
N VAL A 558 -48.61 -6.44 -12.40
CA VAL A 558 -49.32 -5.26 -12.92
C VAL A 558 -50.21 -5.62 -14.11
N GLU A 559 -51.34 -4.91 -14.24
CA GLU A 559 -52.31 -5.10 -15.32
C GLU A 559 -51.74 -4.69 -16.69
N ASP A 560 -52.32 -5.27 -17.75
CA ASP A 560 -52.01 -4.92 -19.14
C ASP A 560 -52.17 -3.41 -19.38
N GLY A 561 -51.19 -2.81 -20.08
CA GLY A 561 -51.17 -1.37 -20.38
C GLY A 561 -50.53 -0.49 -19.29
N SER A 562 -50.02 -1.07 -18.19
CA SER A 562 -49.32 -0.33 -17.12
C SER A 562 -48.00 0.33 -17.58
N ILE A 563 -47.38 -0.20 -18.64
CA ILE A 563 -46.15 0.32 -19.23
C ILE A 563 -46.48 1.41 -20.26
N ASP A 564 -46.05 2.65 -19.99
CA ASP A 564 -46.29 3.81 -20.86
C ASP A 564 -45.15 3.97 -21.88
N VAL A 565 -45.25 3.19 -22.97
CA VAL A 565 -44.45 3.37 -24.19
C VAL A 565 -45.31 4.11 -25.20
N ALA A 566 -45.15 5.43 -25.30
CA ALA A 566 -45.89 6.19 -26.30
C ALA A 566 -45.32 5.93 -27.71
N GLY A 567 -46.00 5.06 -28.47
CA GLY A 567 -45.75 4.76 -29.89
C GLY A 567 -45.99 5.94 -30.83
#